data_AF-A0A9J6AG30-F1
#
_entry.id   AF-A0A9J6AG30-F1
#
_cell.length_a   1.000
_cell.length_b   1.000
_cell.length_c   1.000
_cell.angle_alpha   90.00
_cell.angle_beta   90.00
_cell.angle_gamma   90.00
#
_symmetry.space_group_name_H-M   'P 1'
#
loop_
_entity.id
_entity.type
_entity.pdbx_description
1 polymer ?
#
loop_
_entity_poly.entity_id
_entity_poly.type
_entity_poly.pdbx_seq_one_letter_code
_entity_poly.pdbx_strand_id
1 'polypeptide(L)'
;MKLPPVLLGHSFGGLIVQYYIANIRREAVKGSDSEKKSLFPNLSGAVLVCSVPPSGNSGLVWRYLFSKPLAAFKVTRSLAAKAFQTSLPLCKETFFSAGMEDQLVARYQQLMTESSRMPLFDLRKLNASLPVPRLEDPAFKVLVVGAKDDFIVDMEGLNETGRFYGVPAVCIEGVAHDIMIDCSWRKGAQPILSWLNSLNKAETQI
;
A
#
# COMPACT_ATOMS: atom_id res chain seq x y z
N MET A 1 -20.55 16.60 -12.18
CA MET A 1 -19.39 17.19 -11.45
C MET A 1 -18.24 16.19 -11.51
N LYS A 2 -16.97 16.65 -11.48
CA LYS A 2 -15.81 15.75 -11.39
C LYS A 2 -15.53 15.47 -9.92
N LEU A 3 -15.51 14.20 -9.51
CA LEU A 3 -15.07 13.81 -8.17
C LEU A 3 -13.65 14.35 -7.90
N PRO A 4 -13.37 14.81 -6.67
CA PRO A 4 -12.00 14.99 -6.21
C PRO A 4 -11.16 13.72 -6.41
N PRO A 5 -9.83 13.85 -6.53
CA PRO A 5 -8.96 12.70 -6.72
C PRO A 5 -9.00 11.73 -5.53
N VAL A 6 -8.71 10.47 -5.82
CA VAL A 6 -8.46 9.41 -4.83
C VAL A 6 -6.97 9.10 -4.84
N LEU A 7 -6.37 8.98 -3.65
CA LEU A 7 -4.98 8.55 -3.53
C LEU A 7 -4.90 7.03 -3.50
N LEU A 8 -4.08 6.45 -4.38
CA LEU A 8 -3.74 5.02 -4.37
C LEU A 8 -2.31 4.88 -3.89
N GLY A 9 -2.11 4.14 -2.80
CA GLY A 9 -0.79 3.82 -2.27
C GLY A 9 -0.58 2.31 -2.26
N HIS A 10 0.49 1.84 -2.91
CA HIS A 10 0.90 0.44 -2.90
C HIS A 10 2.10 0.21 -1.98
N SER A 11 2.13 -0.91 -1.26
CA SER A 11 3.29 -1.28 -0.43
C SER A 11 3.70 -0.16 0.52
N PHE A 12 4.95 0.29 0.47
CA PHE A 12 5.44 1.43 1.24
C PHE A 12 4.77 2.76 0.84
N GLY A 13 4.38 2.91 -0.43
CA GLY A 13 3.53 4.00 -0.93
C GLY A 13 2.18 4.08 -0.20
N GLY A 14 1.65 2.93 0.22
CA GLY A 14 0.48 2.86 1.09
C GLY A 14 0.73 3.54 2.43
N LEU A 15 1.82 3.23 3.13
CA LEU A 15 2.19 3.90 4.38
C LEU A 15 2.37 5.42 4.22
N ILE A 16 2.94 5.86 3.10
CA ILE A 16 3.06 7.29 2.78
C ILE A 16 1.69 7.95 2.64
N VAL A 17 0.76 7.33 1.91
CA VAL A 17 -0.62 7.81 1.80
C VAL A 17 -1.29 7.88 3.17
N GLN A 18 -1.10 6.87 4.02
CA GLN A 18 -1.64 6.86 5.38
C GLN A 18 -1.13 8.06 6.22
N TYR A 19 0.18 8.33 6.20
CA TYR A 19 0.74 9.52 6.86
C TYR A 19 0.22 10.82 6.26
N TYR A 20 0.13 10.88 4.93
CA TYR A 20 -0.34 12.07 4.23
C TYR A 20 -1.77 12.42 4.66
N ILE A 21 -2.72 11.48 4.54
CA ILE A 21 -4.13 11.72 4.89
C ILE A 21 -4.33 12.04 6.39
N ALA A 22 -3.51 11.44 7.27
CA ALA A 22 -3.57 11.70 8.71
C ALA A 22 -3.09 13.13 9.09
N ASN A 23 -2.20 13.73 8.29
CA ASN A 23 -1.60 15.03 8.62
C ASN A 23 -2.18 16.20 7.82
N ILE A 24 -2.56 16.01 6.56
CA ILE A 24 -3.08 17.11 5.72
C ILE A 24 -4.34 17.76 6.30
N ARG A 25 -5.19 16.97 6.99
CA ARG A 25 -6.44 17.46 7.56
C ARG A 25 -6.24 18.20 8.87
N ARG A 26 -5.23 17.83 9.67
CA ARG A 26 -4.85 18.57 10.88
C ARG A 26 -4.40 19.98 10.57
N GLU A 27 -3.65 20.15 9.49
CA GLU A 27 -3.20 21.47 9.05
C GLU A 27 -4.37 22.33 8.57
N ALA A 28 -5.36 21.72 7.88
CA ALA A 28 -6.59 22.40 7.48
C ALA A 28 -7.45 22.86 8.68
N VAL A 29 -7.51 22.07 9.76
CA VAL A 29 -8.31 22.40 10.97
C VAL A 29 -7.63 23.47 11.84
N LYS A 30 -6.29 23.54 11.86
CA LYS A 30 -5.55 24.53 12.68
C LYS A 30 -5.46 25.93 12.06
N GLY A 31 -5.71 26.07 10.75
CA GLY A 31 -5.68 27.35 10.04
C GLY A 31 -7.07 27.94 9.82
N SER A 32 -7.70 28.49 10.86
CA SER A 32 -9.00 29.18 10.75
C SER A 32 -8.87 30.62 10.22
N ASP A 33 -8.05 30.85 9.20
CA ASP A 33 -8.04 32.11 8.45
C ASP A 33 -8.62 31.85 7.06
N SER A 34 -9.82 32.39 6.85
CA SER A 34 -10.78 32.15 5.76
C SER A 34 -10.31 32.42 4.32
N GLU A 35 -9.02 32.61 4.07
CA GLU A 35 -8.45 32.91 2.75
C GLU A 35 -7.28 32.01 2.32
N LYS A 36 -6.74 31.13 3.20
CA LYS A 36 -5.76 30.14 2.76
C LYS A 36 -6.46 28.92 2.18
N LYS A 37 -6.70 28.96 0.87
CA LYS A 37 -6.96 27.77 0.05
C LYS A 37 -5.98 26.67 0.50
N SER A 38 -6.50 25.56 1.04
CA SER A 38 -5.69 24.43 1.50
C SER A 38 -4.56 24.16 0.50
N LEU A 39 -3.30 24.15 0.97
CA LEU A 39 -2.12 23.83 0.15
C LEU A 39 -2.25 22.42 -0.47
N PHE A 40 -3.15 21.60 0.07
CA PHE A 40 -3.41 20.24 -0.35
C PHE A 40 -4.79 20.11 -1.02
N PRO A 41 -4.91 19.29 -2.08
CA PRO A 41 -6.17 19.08 -2.77
C PRO A 41 -7.20 18.41 -1.84
N ASN A 42 -8.48 18.70 -2.09
CA ASN A 42 -9.54 17.89 -1.50
C ASN A 42 -9.47 16.48 -2.09
N LEU A 43 -9.77 15.46 -1.27
CA LEU A 43 -9.68 14.06 -1.65
C LEU A 43 -11.01 13.37 -1.39
N SER A 44 -11.44 12.52 -2.33
CA SER A 44 -12.64 11.69 -2.18
C SER A 44 -12.39 10.44 -1.35
N GLY A 45 -11.13 10.05 -1.16
CA GLY A 45 -10.73 8.92 -0.34
C GLY A 45 -9.32 8.44 -0.63
N ALA A 46 -8.96 7.30 -0.04
CA ALA A 46 -7.71 6.62 -0.27
C ALA A 46 -7.90 5.10 -0.47
N VAL A 47 -7.03 4.50 -1.28
CA VAL A 47 -6.96 3.06 -1.49
C VAL A 47 -5.57 2.60 -1.12
N LEU A 48 -5.49 1.65 -0.19
CA LEU A 48 -4.27 1.07 0.33
C LEU A 48 -4.13 -0.35 -0.24
N VAL A 49 -3.19 -0.54 -1.15
CA VAL A 49 -3.00 -1.80 -1.90
C VAL A 49 -1.74 -2.51 -1.41
N CYS A 50 -1.86 -3.71 -0.84
CA CYS A 50 -0.74 -4.44 -0.23
C CYS A 50 0.10 -3.53 0.69
N SER A 51 -0.57 -2.62 1.40
CA SER A 51 0.11 -1.54 2.11
C SER A 51 0.91 -2.05 3.29
N VAL A 52 2.05 -1.42 3.54
CA VAL A 52 2.69 -1.52 4.85
C VAL A 52 1.70 -1.06 5.93
N PRO A 53 1.54 -1.80 7.04
CA PRO A 53 0.57 -1.48 8.08
C PRO A 53 0.85 -0.14 8.79
N PRO A 54 -0.14 0.44 9.47
CA PRO A 54 0.03 1.67 10.25
C PRO A 54 1.09 1.55 11.36
N SER A 55 1.33 0.36 11.91
CA SER A 55 2.43 0.12 12.87
C SER A 55 3.81 -0.02 12.21
N GLY A 56 3.87 -0.06 10.88
CA GLY A 56 5.07 -0.27 10.07
C GLY A 56 5.45 -1.72 9.87
N ASN A 57 6.71 -1.93 9.45
CA ASN A 57 7.21 -3.24 9.02
C ASN A 57 7.79 -4.11 10.15
N SER A 58 8.04 -3.56 11.33
CA SER A 58 8.73 -4.29 12.41
C SER A 58 7.93 -5.49 12.91
N GLY A 59 6.62 -5.33 13.12
CA GLY A 59 5.72 -6.42 13.52
C GLY A 59 5.59 -7.52 12.47
N LEU A 60 5.54 -7.15 11.19
CA LEU A 60 5.57 -8.06 10.05
C LEU A 60 6.85 -8.91 10.07
N VAL A 61 8.02 -8.25 10.09
CA VAL A 61 9.33 -8.93 10.09
C VAL A 61 9.46 -9.88 11.28
N TRP A 62 9.08 -9.44 12.48
CA TRP A 62 9.11 -10.28 13.68
C TRP A 62 8.23 -11.52 13.50
N ARG A 63 7.00 -11.36 13.04
CA ARG A 63 6.09 -12.48 12.85
C ARG A 63 6.57 -13.44 11.78
N TYR A 64 7.11 -12.96 10.66
CA TYR A 64 7.77 -13.82 9.68
C TYR A 64 8.95 -14.58 10.30
N LEU A 65 9.80 -13.91 11.08
CA LEU A 65 10.97 -14.54 11.72
C LEU A 65 10.58 -15.73 12.60
N PHE A 66 9.51 -15.61 13.39
CA PHE A 66 9.08 -16.68 14.31
C PHE A 66 8.12 -17.70 13.70
N SER A 67 7.26 -17.31 12.76
CA SER A 67 6.25 -18.22 12.18
C SER A 67 6.72 -18.91 10.89
N LYS A 68 7.60 -18.25 10.12
CA LYS A 68 8.07 -18.71 8.80
C LYS A 68 9.54 -18.31 8.57
N PRO A 69 10.51 -18.86 9.32
CA PRO A 69 11.91 -18.42 9.29
C PRO A 69 12.55 -18.48 7.89
N LEU A 70 12.19 -19.48 7.08
CA LEU A 70 12.64 -19.56 5.67
C LEU A 70 12.07 -18.42 4.82
N ALA A 71 10.80 -18.07 5.01
CA ALA A 71 10.19 -16.93 4.31
C ALA A 71 10.80 -15.61 4.79
N ALA A 72 11.01 -15.45 6.10
CA ALA A 72 11.69 -14.28 6.67
C ALA A 72 13.10 -14.09 6.10
N PHE A 73 13.88 -15.16 6.00
CA PHE A 73 15.20 -15.15 5.39
C PHE A 73 15.13 -14.75 3.92
N LYS A 74 14.19 -15.32 3.15
CA LYS A 74 14.00 -14.98 1.74
C LYS A 74 13.57 -13.52 1.54
N VAL A 75 12.60 -13.00 2.31
CA VAL A 75 12.18 -11.60 2.28
C VAL A 75 13.34 -10.68 2.62
N THR A 76 14.08 -10.99 3.69
CA THR A 76 15.24 -10.19 4.12
C THR A 76 16.32 -10.19 3.05
N ARG A 77 16.68 -11.35 2.51
CA ARG A 77 17.67 -11.47 1.43
C ARG A 77 17.19 -10.74 0.17
N SER A 78 15.91 -10.87 -0.16
CA SER A 78 15.31 -10.24 -1.33
C SER A 78 15.36 -8.72 -1.20
N LEU A 79 14.71 -8.15 -0.19
CA LEU A 79 14.52 -6.70 -0.04
C LEU A 79 15.72 -6.00 0.59
N ALA A 80 16.21 -6.47 1.75
CA ALA A 80 17.28 -5.78 2.49
C ALA A 80 18.65 -5.95 1.83
N ALA A 81 18.97 -7.16 1.37
CA ALA A 81 20.20 -7.41 0.60
C ALA A 81 20.03 -7.15 -0.92
N LYS A 82 18.84 -6.70 -1.35
CA LYS A 82 18.51 -6.37 -2.74
C LYS A 82 18.77 -7.52 -3.73
N ALA A 83 18.75 -8.77 -3.28
CA ALA A 83 19.00 -9.92 -4.14
C ALA A 83 17.90 -10.11 -5.20
N PHE A 84 16.72 -9.47 -5.05
CA PHE A 84 15.74 -9.42 -6.14
C PHE A 84 16.30 -8.76 -7.41
N GLN A 85 17.32 -7.91 -7.32
CA GLN A 85 17.89 -7.22 -8.49
C GLN A 85 18.72 -8.16 -9.38
N THR A 86 19.24 -9.25 -8.81
CA THR A 86 20.16 -10.16 -9.50
C THR A 86 19.64 -11.59 -9.62
N SER A 87 18.59 -11.94 -8.88
CA SER A 87 17.99 -13.28 -8.91
C SER A 87 16.55 -13.22 -9.41
N LEU A 88 16.34 -13.68 -10.65
CA LEU A 88 15.01 -13.75 -11.26
C LEU A 88 14.02 -14.59 -10.44
N PRO A 89 14.36 -15.80 -9.95
CA PRO A 89 13.43 -16.59 -9.13
C PRO A 89 13.03 -15.89 -7.84
N LEU A 90 13.97 -15.17 -7.21
CA LEU A 90 13.69 -14.42 -5.99
C LEU A 90 12.86 -13.18 -6.26
N CYS A 91 13.12 -12.46 -7.36
CA CYS A 91 12.28 -11.35 -7.81
C CYS A 91 10.84 -11.83 -8.03
N LYS A 92 10.68 -12.94 -8.75
CA LYS A 92 9.37 -13.57 -9.00
C LYS A 92 8.66 -13.93 -7.70
N GLU A 93 9.29 -14.70 -6.83
CA GLU A 93 8.71 -15.13 -5.55
C GLU A 93 8.35 -13.95 -4.64
N THR A 94 9.07 -12.84 -4.73
CA THR A 94 8.84 -11.67 -3.87
C THR A 94 7.67 -10.81 -4.35
N PHE A 95 7.53 -10.61 -5.66
CA PHE A 95 6.65 -9.59 -6.21
C PHE A 95 5.48 -10.12 -7.05
N PHE A 96 5.62 -11.30 -7.65
CA PHE A 96 4.74 -11.76 -8.73
C PHE A 96 4.14 -13.14 -8.46
N SER A 97 2.98 -13.40 -9.04
CA SER A 97 2.36 -14.72 -9.01
C SER A 97 3.25 -15.76 -9.69
N ALA A 98 3.17 -17.01 -9.24
CA ALA A 98 3.93 -18.12 -9.81
C ALA A 98 3.71 -18.27 -11.33
N GLY A 99 2.51 -17.96 -11.82
CA GLY A 99 2.14 -17.99 -13.23
C GLY A 99 2.64 -16.82 -14.09
N MET A 100 3.38 -15.87 -13.51
CA MET A 100 3.96 -14.76 -14.28
C MET A 100 5.02 -15.29 -15.27
N GLU A 101 5.11 -14.75 -16.48
CA GLU A 101 6.14 -15.17 -17.43
C GLU A 101 7.51 -14.61 -17.05
N ASP A 102 8.55 -15.45 -17.11
CA ASP A 102 9.91 -15.08 -16.72
C ASP A 102 10.46 -13.89 -17.52
N GLN A 103 10.07 -13.75 -18.80
CA GLN A 103 10.44 -12.60 -19.62
C GLN A 103 9.85 -11.28 -19.10
N LEU A 104 8.60 -11.30 -18.63
CA LEU A 104 7.98 -10.13 -18.01
C LEU A 104 8.60 -9.84 -16.65
N VAL A 105 8.88 -10.86 -15.84
CA VAL A 105 9.59 -10.70 -14.57
C VAL A 105 10.96 -10.07 -14.80
N ALA A 106 11.73 -10.52 -15.80
CA ALA A 106 13.04 -9.98 -16.11
C ALA A 106 12.96 -8.50 -16.53
N ARG A 107 11.96 -8.16 -17.36
CA ARG A 107 11.69 -6.77 -17.74
C ARG A 107 11.37 -5.89 -16.52
N TYR A 108 10.50 -6.34 -15.63
CA TYR A 108 10.16 -5.57 -14.42
C TYR A 108 11.30 -5.51 -13.43
N GLN A 109 12.07 -6.58 -13.27
CA GLN A 109 13.29 -6.62 -12.46
C GLN A 109 14.30 -5.57 -12.92
N GLN A 110 14.48 -5.43 -14.25
CA GLN A 110 15.35 -4.40 -14.82
C GLN A 110 14.85 -2.99 -14.45
N LEU A 111 13.56 -2.71 -14.63
CA LEU A 111 12.96 -1.42 -14.25
C LEU A 111 13.09 -1.13 -12.74
N MET A 112 12.90 -2.14 -11.88
CA MET A 112 13.11 -2.00 -10.44
C MET A 112 14.58 -1.71 -10.09
N THR A 113 15.52 -2.25 -10.85
CA THR A 113 16.97 -2.05 -10.64
C THR A 113 17.42 -0.67 -11.10
N GLU A 114 16.81 -0.15 -12.17
CA GLU A 114 17.03 1.19 -12.71
C GLU A 114 16.29 2.28 -11.90
N SER A 115 15.39 1.90 -10.99
CA SER A 115 14.66 2.86 -10.16
C SER A 115 15.57 3.68 -9.25
N SER A 116 15.08 4.86 -8.85
CA SER A 116 15.85 5.81 -8.05
C SER A 116 16.41 5.16 -6.79
N ARG A 117 17.73 5.29 -6.61
CA ARG A 117 18.43 4.82 -5.41
C ARG A 117 18.30 5.79 -4.23
N MET A 118 17.76 6.98 -4.47
CA MET A 118 17.53 7.96 -3.43
C MET A 118 16.43 7.44 -2.51
N PRO A 119 16.70 7.27 -1.20
CA PRO A 119 15.65 6.96 -0.25
C PRO A 119 14.63 8.10 -0.29
N LEU A 120 13.39 7.80 -0.71
CA LEU A 120 12.32 8.81 -0.74
C LEU A 120 12.06 9.41 0.64
N PHE A 121 12.38 8.65 1.70
CA PHE A 121 12.19 9.04 3.10
C PHE A 121 13.36 8.56 3.95
N ASP A 122 13.65 9.32 5.01
CA ASP A 122 14.50 8.86 6.09
C ASP A 122 13.72 7.78 6.87
N LEU A 123 14.05 6.52 6.60
CA LEU A 123 13.41 5.36 7.24
C LEU A 123 13.53 5.41 8.77
N ARG A 124 14.57 6.03 9.33
CA ARG A 124 14.71 6.16 10.79
C ARG A 124 13.69 7.15 11.34
N LYS A 125 13.53 8.30 10.68
CA LYS A 125 12.50 9.28 11.06
C LYS A 125 11.10 8.71 10.90
N LEU A 126 10.84 8.02 9.79
CA LEU A 126 9.53 7.40 9.56
C LEU A 126 9.25 6.32 10.60
N ASN A 127 10.23 5.48 10.93
CA ASN A 127 10.07 4.46 11.96
C ASN A 127 9.84 5.07 13.34
N ALA A 128 10.51 6.18 13.66
CA ALA A 128 10.31 6.90 14.91
C ALA A 128 8.95 7.59 15.00
N SER A 129 8.30 7.87 13.87
CA SER A 129 6.95 8.47 13.85
C SER A 129 5.81 7.45 13.85
N LEU A 130 6.11 6.14 13.86
CA LEU A 130 5.11 5.07 13.93
C LEU A 130 4.59 4.87 15.37
N PRO A 131 3.35 4.40 15.56
CA PRO A 131 2.36 4.10 14.52
C PRO A 131 1.79 5.37 13.86
N VAL A 132 1.28 5.24 12.63
CA VAL A 132 0.61 6.33 11.93
C VAL A 132 -0.48 6.92 12.83
N PRO A 133 -0.59 8.27 12.94
CA PRO A 133 -1.67 8.87 13.71
C PRO A 133 -3.04 8.52 13.13
N ARG A 134 -4.04 8.33 14.00
CA ARG A 134 -5.41 8.07 13.54
C ARG A 134 -5.94 9.23 12.71
N LEU A 135 -6.70 8.89 11.67
CA LEU A 135 -7.44 9.84 10.87
C LEU A 135 -8.58 10.44 11.70
N GLU A 136 -8.66 11.76 11.74
CA GLU A 136 -9.64 12.48 12.57
C GLU A 136 -11.03 12.57 11.93
N ASP A 137 -11.12 12.48 10.60
CA ASP A 137 -12.39 12.51 9.88
C ASP A 137 -12.97 11.09 9.72
N PRO A 138 -14.05 10.74 10.45
CA PRO A 138 -14.70 9.44 10.30
C PRO A 138 -15.46 9.29 8.97
N ALA A 139 -15.74 10.39 8.25
CA ALA A 139 -16.41 10.34 6.96
C ALA A 139 -15.46 10.01 5.79
N PHE A 140 -14.14 10.14 5.99
CA PHE A 140 -13.15 9.87 4.96
C PHE A 140 -13.17 8.41 4.54
N LYS A 141 -13.27 8.16 3.22
CA LYS A 141 -13.42 6.82 2.69
C LYS A 141 -12.06 6.18 2.45
N VAL A 142 -11.84 5.01 3.04
CA VAL A 142 -10.64 4.19 2.81
C VAL A 142 -11.05 2.82 2.31
N LEU A 143 -10.35 2.34 1.28
CA LEU A 143 -10.41 0.95 0.84
C LEU A 143 -9.07 0.27 1.14
N VAL A 144 -9.11 -0.90 1.74
CA VAL A 144 -7.93 -1.73 2.01
C VAL A 144 -8.00 -2.98 1.15
N VAL A 145 -7.02 -3.15 0.26
CA VAL A 145 -6.89 -4.28 -0.66
C VAL A 145 -5.54 -4.94 -0.42
N GLY A 146 -5.50 -6.27 -0.38
CA GLY A 146 -4.26 -7.03 -0.36
C GLY A 146 -4.37 -8.29 -1.19
N ALA A 147 -3.26 -9.02 -1.25
CA ALA A 147 -3.12 -10.24 -2.02
C ALA A 147 -2.88 -11.43 -1.08
N LYS A 148 -3.49 -12.57 -1.38
CA LYS A 148 -3.32 -13.81 -0.61
C LYS A 148 -1.91 -14.38 -0.75
N ASP A 149 -1.33 -14.25 -1.94
CA ASP A 149 0.00 -14.77 -2.27
C ASP A 149 1.07 -13.67 -2.11
N ASP A 150 0.75 -12.61 -1.36
CA ASP A 150 1.70 -11.55 -1.01
C ASP A 150 2.79 -12.09 -0.08
N PHE A 151 4.03 -12.07 -0.56
CA PHE A 151 5.17 -12.55 0.19
C PHE A 151 5.73 -11.52 1.19
N ILE A 152 5.39 -10.24 1.01
CA ILE A 152 5.94 -9.10 1.76
C ILE A 152 4.99 -8.68 2.89
N VAL A 153 3.71 -8.46 2.55
CA VAL A 153 2.66 -8.07 3.50
C VAL A 153 1.71 -9.22 3.67
N ASP A 154 1.78 -9.88 4.82
CA ASP A 154 0.89 -11.00 5.10
C ASP A 154 -0.53 -10.58 5.52
N MET A 155 -1.37 -11.60 5.69
CA MET A 155 -2.79 -11.44 6.05
C MET A 155 -3.04 -10.63 7.32
N GLU A 156 -2.19 -10.72 8.33
CA GLU A 156 -2.41 -9.98 9.57
C GLU A 156 -2.00 -8.51 9.43
N GLY A 157 -0.96 -8.19 8.65
CA GLY A 157 -0.65 -6.80 8.30
C GLY A 157 -1.78 -6.16 7.48
N LEU A 158 -2.37 -6.93 6.56
CA LEU A 158 -3.56 -6.54 5.82
C LEU A 158 -4.75 -6.28 6.77
N ASN A 159 -5.04 -7.22 7.67
CA ASN A 159 -6.14 -7.11 8.63
C ASN A 159 -5.92 -5.99 9.65
N GLU A 160 -4.68 -5.75 10.09
CA GLU A 160 -4.30 -4.64 10.96
C GLU A 160 -4.67 -3.30 10.30
N THR A 161 -4.32 -3.13 9.03
CA THR A 161 -4.66 -1.94 8.26
C THR A 161 -6.18 -1.76 8.17
N GLY A 162 -6.92 -2.84 7.88
CA GLY A 162 -8.39 -2.80 7.89
C GLY A 162 -8.96 -2.36 9.24
N ARG A 163 -8.51 -2.96 10.34
CA ARG A 163 -8.95 -2.61 11.71
C ARG A 163 -8.60 -1.16 12.08
N PHE A 164 -7.44 -0.67 11.66
CA PHE A 164 -7.02 0.70 11.94
C PHE A 164 -7.95 1.74 11.28
N TYR A 165 -8.43 1.47 10.07
CA TYR A 165 -9.37 2.33 9.35
C TYR A 165 -10.85 1.97 9.59
N GLY A 166 -11.14 0.95 10.40
CA GLY A 166 -12.51 0.51 10.67
C GLY A 166 -13.23 -0.08 9.45
N VAL A 167 -12.48 -0.63 8.49
CA VAL A 167 -13.02 -1.21 7.24
C VAL A 167 -12.59 -2.67 7.06
N PRO A 168 -13.41 -3.52 6.43
CA PRO A 168 -12.99 -4.86 6.07
C PRO A 168 -11.86 -4.81 5.03
N ALA A 169 -10.84 -5.66 5.20
CA ALA A 169 -9.79 -5.81 4.22
C ALA A 169 -10.23 -6.78 3.10
N VAL A 170 -10.03 -6.37 1.85
CA VAL A 170 -10.30 -7.22 0.68
C VAL A 170 -9.04 -8.00 0.33
N CYS A 171 -9.04 -9.31 0.57
CA CYS A 171 -7.94 -10.19 0.18
C CYS A 171 -8.26 -10.87 -1.15
N ILE A 172 -7.38 -10.70 -2.14
CA ILE A 172 -7.56 -11.20 -3.49
C ILE A 172 -6.74 -12.49 -3.68
N GLU A 173 -7.38 -13.53 -4.22
CA GLU A 173 -6.73 -14.82 -4.45
C GLU A 173 -6.08 -14.93 -5.83
N GLY A 174 -4.92 -15.59 -5.89
CA GLY A 174 -4.18 -15.83 -7.13
C GLY A 174 -3.62 -14.55 -7.73
N VAL A 175 -3.14 -13.65 -6.87
CA VAL A 175 -2.34 -12.46 -7.17
C VAL A 175 -1.28 -12.33 -6.07
N ALA A 176 -0.12 -11.78 -6.40
CA ALA A 176 0.97 -11.52 -5.46
C ALA A 176 1.10 -10.03 -5.12
N HIS A 177 2.24 -9.62 -4.54
CA HIS A 177 2.45 -8.29 -3.99
C HIS A 177 2.25 -7.15 -5.01
N ASP A 178 2.86 -7.23 -6.19
CA ASP A 178 2.76 -6.21 -7.23
C ASP A 178 1.50 -6.37 -8.08
N ILE A 179 0.33 -6.38 -7.40
CA ILE A 179 -1.01 -6.61 -7.97
C ILE A 179 -1.22 -5.84 -9.28
N MET A 180 -0.74 -4.60 -9.38
CA MET A 180 -0.97 -3.70 -10.51
C MET A 180 -0.26 -4.10 -11.81
N ILE A 181 0.81 -4.91 -11.72
CA ILE A 181 1.60 -5.38 -12.87
C ILE A 181 1.70 -6.91 -12.91
N ASP A 182 0.94 -7.61 -12.07
CA ASP A 182 0.81 -9.06 -12.06
C ASP A 182 0.02 -9.56 -13.31
N CYS A 183 0.23 -10.82 -13.73
CA CYS A 183 -0.53 -11.41 -14.84
C CYS A 183 -2.04 -11.48 -14.56
N SER A 184 -2.45 -11.49 -13.29
CA SER A 184 -3.83 -11.45 -12.83
C SER A 184 -4.29 -10.07 -12.34
N TRP A 185 -3.63 -8.97 -12.76
CA TRP A 185 -3.89 -7.60 -12.28
C TRP A 185 -5.37 -7.17 -12.31
N ARG A 186 -6.16 -7.70 -13.24
CA ARG A 186 -7.60 -7.39 -13.35
C ARG A 186 -8.37 -7.76 -12.08
N LYS A 187 -7.98 -8.85 -11.41
CA LYS A 187 -8.55 -9.23 -10.11
C LYS A 187 -8.31 -8.14 -9.06
N GLY A 188 -7.12 -7.53 -9.09
CA GLY A 188 -6.71 -6.36 -8.30
C GLY A 188 -7.51 -5.10 -8.57
N ALA A 189 -7.69 -4.79 -9.85
CA ALA A 189 -8.37 -3.57 -10.29
C ALA A 189 -9.88 -3.60 -10.02
N GLN A 190 -10.52 -4.79 -10.06
CA GLN A 190 -11.97 -4.93 -9.91
C GLN A 190 -12.56 -4.38 -8.60
N PRO A 191 -12.03 -4.71 -7.40
CA PRO A 191 -12.54 -4.14 -6.15
C PRO A 191 -12.31 -2.63 -6.07
N ILE A 192 -11.18 -2.13 -6.58
CA ILE A 192 -10.88 -0.70 -6.63
C ILE A 192 -11.91 0.02 -7.52
N LEU A 193 -12.15 -0.48 -8.73
CA LEU A 193 -13.14 0.08 -9.66
C LEU A 193 -14.55 0.06 -9.06
N SER A 194 -14.93 -1.04 -8.40
CA SER A 194 -16.25 -1.19 -7.78
C SER A 194 -16.45 -0.17 -6.65
N TRP A 195 -15.42 0.06 -5.86
CA TRP A 195 -15.41 1.07 -4.80
C TRP A 195 -15.43 2.51 -5.36
N LEU A 196 -14.64 2.81 -6.39
CA LEU A 196 -14.68 4.12 -7.06
C LEU A 196 -16.07 4.42 -7.64
N ASN A 197 -16.75 3.41 -8.19
CA ASN A 197 -18.11 3.55 -8.70
C ASN A 197 -19.13 3.77 -7.58
N SER A 198 -18.92 3.26 -6.36
CA SER A 198 -19.82 3.52 -5.24
C SER A 198 -19.67 4.95 -4.69
N LEU A 199 -18.46 5.51 -4.73
CA LEU A 199 -18.23 6.93 -4.38
C LEU A 199 -19.00 7.88 -5.30
N ASN A 200 -19.00 7.62 -6.61
CA ASN A 200 -19.77 8.41 -7.58
C ASN A 200 -21.28 8.39 -7.31
N LYS A 201 -21.83 7.23 -6.92
CA LYS A 201 -23.26 7.08 -6.66
C LYS A 201 -23.71 7.80 -5.39
N ALA A 202 -22.86 7.84 -4.37
CA ALA A 202 -23.15 8.51 -3.10
C ALA A 202 -23.31 10.04 -3.26
N GLU A 203 -22.60 10.67 -4.20
CA GLU A 203 -22.79 12.10 -4.50
C GLU A 203 -24.05 12.41 -5.32
N THR A 204 -24.62 11.43 -6.03
CA THR A 204 -25.81 11.66 -6.88
C THR A 204 -27.12 11.57 -6.10
N GLN A 205 -27.09 11.14 -4.84
CA GLN A 205 -28.27 10.97 -3.97
C GLN A 205 -28.44 12.10 -2.94
N ILE A 206 -27.65 13.18 -3.04
CA ILE A 206 -27.75 14.41 -2.24
C ILE A 206 -28.22 15.53 -3.17
#